data_AF-A0A1Q8XC72-F1
#
_entry.id   AF-A0A1Q8XC72-F1
#
_cell.length_a   1.000
_cell.length_b   1.000
_cell.length_c   1.000
_cell.angle_alpha   90.00
_cell.angle_beta   90.00
_cell.angle_gamma   90.00
#
_symmetry.space_group_name_H-M   'P 1'
#
loop_
_entity.id
_entity.type
_entity.pdbx_description
1 polymer ?
#
loop_
_entity_poly.entity_id
_entity_poly.type
_entity_poly.pdbx_seq_one_letter_code
_entity_poly.pdbx_strand_id
1 'polypeptide(L)'
;MRWDLSFKRQALGDPVSEGRRVWEWIQRVRPLHPSLDLWRPTAESREEAEQSPPITQDYLLQYIHDAQTTSRYPDFSLAPAFSGQIGQGNKLDLSFNMPTPGNAGIGLMTGEALGSALDASEELADTLMHTTASIFSPNIIGGLSRSDHPIKNLNRDKPYPFFYVPGWKMFFASDSPHYQRATQLATNIAPVSNGAIFTFGTPDTYPTILNQW
;
A
#
# COMPACT_ATOMS: atom_id res chain seq x y z
N MET A 1 15.93 -7.17 0.49
CA MET A 1 14.68 -7.61 1.16
C MET A 1 13.49 -7.02 0.40
N ARG A 2 12.33 -7.67 0.39
CA ARG A 2 11.11 -7.15 -0.26
C ARG A 2 10.12 -6.69 0.80
N TRP A 3 9.49 -5.55 0.55
CA TRP A 3 8.45 -4.98 1.39
C TRP A 3 7.15 -4.87 0.60
N ASP A 4 6.04 -4.91 1.31
CA ASP A 4 4.69 -4.77 0.81
C ASP A 4 3.99 -3.67 1.61
N LEU A 5 3.64 -2.59 0.92
CA LEU A 5 2.68 -1.60 1.39
C LEU A 5 1.30 -2.04 0.94
N SER A 6 0.32 -2.07 1.83
CA SER A 6 -1.07 -2.38 1.46
C SER A 6 -2.06 -1.53 2.24
N PHE A 7 -2.96 -0.87 1.51
CA PHE A 7 -4.02 -0.06 2.09
C PHE A 7 -5.34 -0.38 1.41
N LYS A 8 -6.38 -0.60 2.21
CA LYS A 8 -7.76 -0.76 1.73
C LYS A 8 -8.67 0.30 2.34
N ARG A 9 -9.73 0.61 1.60
CA ARG A 9 -10.68 1.66 1.91
C ARG A 9 -12.00 1.41 1.20
N GLN A 10 -13.05 2.04 1.68
CA GLN A 10 -14.23 2.28 0.87
C GLN A 10 -13.85 3.25 -0.26
N ALA A 11 -14.21 2.91 -1.50
CA ALA A 11 -14.00 3.78 -2.64
C ALA A 11 -14.86 5.04 -2.50
N LEU A 12 -14.33 6.20 -2.88
CA LEU A 12 -15.08 7.46 -2.85
C LEU A 12 -16.10 7.58 -4.00
N GLY A 13 -16.10 6.63 -4.93
CA GLY A 13 -16.94 6.66 -6.11
C GLY A 13 -16.47 5.62 -7.13
N ASP A 14 -16.39 6.03 -8.38
CA ASP A 14 -16.00 5.16 -9.48
C ASP A 14 -14.47 4.90 -9.54
N PRO A 15 -14.03 3.85 -10.25
CA PRO A 15 -12.60 3.52 -10.39
C PRO A 15 -11.73 4.63 -10.98
N VAL A 16 -12.26 5.50 -11.86
CA VAL A 16 -11.49 6.61 -12.44
C VAL A 16 -11.24 7.69 -11.39
N SER A 17 -12.23 8.00 -10.55
CA SER A 17 -12.04 8.89 -9.40
C SER A 17 -10.99 8.37 -8.42
N GLU A 18 -10.98 7.07 -8.15
CA GLU A 18 -9.90 6.44 -7.37
C GLU A 18 -8.55 6.48 -8.08
N GLY A 19 -8.53 6.32 -9.42
CA GLY A 19 -7.33 6.47 -10.24
C GLY A 19 -6.68 7.85 -10.13
N ARG A 20 -7.47 8.93 -9.97
CA ARG A 20 -6.93 10.29 -9.75
C ARG A 20 -6.21 10.40 -8.41
N ARG A 21 -6.70 9.74 -7.37
CA ARG A 21 -6.03 9.68 -6.05
C ARG A 21 -4.75 8.85 -6.11
N VAL A 22 -4.75 7.76 -6.88
CA VAL A 22 -3.54 6.98 -7.16
C VAL A 22 -2.50 7.83 -7.89
N TRP A 23 -2.93 8.62 -8.88
CA TRP A 23 -2.03 9.56 -9.56
C TRP A 23 -1.42 10.59 -8.61
N GLU A 24 -2.23 11.21 -7.76
CA GLU A 24 -1.73 12.13 -6.72
C GLU A 24 -0.71 11.42 -5.81
N TRP A 25 -1.02 10.21 -5.36
CA TRP A 25 -0.12 9.41 -4.53
C TRP A 25 1.21 9.13 -5.24
N ILE A 26 1.20 8.73 -6.51
CA ILE A 26 2.42 8.57 -7.31
C ILE A 26 3.24 9.86 -7.27
N GLN A 27 2.64 11.03 -7.55
CA GLN A 27 3.39 12.29 -7.54
C GLN A 27 4.02 12.62 -6.17
N ARG A 28 3.36 12.26 -5.07
CA ARG A 28 3.88 12.49 -3.72
C ARG A 28 4.98 11.53 -3.30
N VAL A 29 4.97 10.29 -3.81
CA VAL A 29 6.00 9.29 -3.44
C VAL A 29 7.25 9.36 -4.31
N ARG A 30 7.16 9.93 -5.53
CA ARG A 30 8.32 10.14 -6.42
C ARG A 30 9.56 10.73 -5.75
N PRO A 31 9.49 11.84 -4.99
CA PRO A 31 10.67 12.43 -4.38
C PRO A 31 11.23 11.65 -3.18
N LEU A 32 10.56 10.61 -2.69
CA LEU A 32 10.96 9.93 -1.46
C LEU A 32 12.21 9.05 -1.65
N HIS A 33 12.41 8.51 -2.85
CA HIS A 33 13.55 7.64 -3.13
C HIS A 33 13.82 7.57 -4.65
N PRO A 34 15.09 7.49 -5.12
CA PRO A 34 15.39 7.41 -6.55
C PRO A 34 14.68 6.28 -7.31
N SER A 35 14.41 5.14 -6.67
CA SER A 35 13.65 4.05 -7.31
C SER A 35 12.15 4.34 -7.47
N LEU A 36 11.63 5.41 -6.87
CA LEU A 36 10.24 5.88 -7.00
C LEU A 36 10.12 7.04 -7.99
N ASP A 37 11.23 7.62 -8.47
CA ASP A 37 11.19 8.84 -9.29
C ASP A 37 10.53 8.63 -10.66
N LEU A 38 10.83 7.51 -11.32
CA LEU A 38 10.35 7.21 -12.66
C LEU A 38 9.40 6.03 -12.68
N TRP A 39 8.16 6.30 -13.09
CA TRP A 39 7.09 5.32 -13.24
C TRP A 39 6.81 5.05 -14.71
N ARG A 40 6.62 3.78 -15.07
CA ARG A 40 6.25 3.34 -16.42
C ARG A 40 5.08 2.37 -16.38
N PRO A 41 4.29 2.28 -17.47
CA PRO A 41 3.30 1.23 -17.63
C PRO A 41 3.91 -0.17 -17.56
N THR A 42 3.16 -1.12 -17.01
CA THR A 42 3.47 -2.54 -17.24
C THR A 42 3.12 -2.93 -18.68
N ALA A 43 3.81 -3.94 -19.22
CA ALA A 43 3.53 -4.46 -20.55
C ALA A 43 3.66 -6.00 -20.57
N GLU A 44 3.23 -6.61 -21.67
CA GLU A 44 3.30 -8.06 -21.89
C GLU A 44 4.73 -8.57 -22.11
N SER A 45 5.65 -7.67 -22.46
CA SER A 45 7.07 -7.99 -22.62
C SER A 45 7.96 -6.99 -21.88
N ARG A 46 9.18 -7.44 -21.57
CA ARG A 46 10.20 -6.60 -20.94
C ARG A 46 10.59 -5.45 -21.86
N GLU A 47 10.78 -5.74 -23.13
CA GLU A 47 11.23 -4.79 -24.15
C GLU A 47 10.20 -3.66 -24.33
N GLU A 48 8.91 -3.99 -24.37
CA GLU A 48 7.83 -3.01 -24.46
C GLU A 48 7.76 -2.13 -23.21
N ALA A 49 7.89 -2.72 -22.01
CA ALA A 49 7.93 -1.97 -20.76
C ALA A 49 9.15 -1.03 -20.67
N GLU A 50 10.30 -1.44 -21.24
CA GLU A 50 11.54 -0.66 -21.27
C GLU A 50 11.43 0.56 -22.21
N GLN A 51 10.78 0.38 -23.35
CA GLN A 51 10.59 1.42 -24.36
C GLN A 51 9.41 2.34 -24.06
N SER A 52 8.52 1.94 -23.15
CA SER A 52 7.35 2.72 -22.78
C SER A 52 7.74 4.09 -22.19
N PRO A 53 7.05 5.17 -22.59
CA PRO A 53 7.26 6.48 -22.00
C PRO A 53 6.88 6.46 -20.51
N PRO A 54 7.32 7.46 -19.72
CA PRO A 54 6.82 7.64 -18.36
C PRO A 54 5.29 7.65 -18.33
N ILE A 55 4.70 6.98 -17.35
CA ILE A 55 3.24 6.91 -17.23
C ILE A 55 2.65 8.31 -17.01
N THR A 56 1.53 8.58 -17.67
CA THR A 56 0.76 9.83 -17.50
C THR A 56 -0.51 9.55 -16.71
N GLN A 57 -1.15 10.62 -16.21
CA GLN A 57 -2.46 10.50 -15.57
C GLN A 57 -3.48 9.89 -16.53
N ASP A 58 -3.56 10.40 -17.76
CA ASP A 58 -4.53 9.93 -18.75
C ASP A 58 -4.35 8.44 -19.07
N TYR A 59 -3.10 7.98 -19.20
CA TYR A 59 -2.81 6.56 -19.41
C TYR A 59 -3.30 5.71 -18.22
N LEU A 60 -2.99 6.13 -16.99
CA LEU A 60 -3.42 5.41 -15.78
C LEU A 60 -4.96 5.32 -15.70
N LEU A 61 -5.66 6.43 -15.96
CA LEU A 61 -7.12 6.49 -15.91
C LEU A 61 -7.74 5.62 -17.01
N GLN A 62 -7.19 5.68 -18.23
CA GLN A 62 -7.66 4.86 -19.35
C GLN A 62 -7.46 3.37 -19.05
N TYR A 63 -6.30 2.97 -18.52
CA TYR A 63 -6.05 1.56 -18.18
C TYR A 63 -7.02 1.06 -17.09
N ILE A 64 -7.29 1.86 -16.06
CA ILE A 64 -8.29 1.50 -15.04
C ILE A 64 -9.69 1.32 -15.67
N HIS A 65 -10.10 2.23 -16.55
CA HIS A 65 -11.37 2.15 -17.25
C HIS A 65 -11.46 0.91 -18.16
N ASP A 66 -10.40 0.60 -18.90
CA ASP A 66 -10.36 -0.55 -19.81
C ASP A 66 -10.38 -1.86 -19.02
N ALA A 67 -9.66 -1.95 -17.90
CA ALA A 67 -9.72 -3.08 -16.99
C ALA A 67 -11.14 -3.27 -16.41
N GLN A 68 -11.81 -2.17 -16.04
CA GLN A 68 -13.19 -2.21 -15.55
C GLN A 68 -14.17 -2.73 -16.61
N THR A 69 -14.07 -2.24 -17.85
CA THR A 69 -15.01 -2.57 -18.94
C THR A 69 -14.80 -3.94 -19.55
N THR A 70 -13.57 -4.46 -19.51
CA THR A 70 -13.22 -5.80 -20.02
C THR A 70 -13.35 -6.89 -18.97
N SER A 71 -13.43 -6.54 -17.68
CA SER A 71 -13.62 -7.50 -16.61
C SER A 71 -14.94 -8.27 -16.77
N ARG A 72 -14.88 -9.58 -16.54
CA ARG A 72 -16.07 -10.45 -16.49
C ARG A 72 -16.78 -10.38 -15.14
N TYR A 73 -16.16 -9.75 -14.14
CA TYR A 73 -16.63 -9.67 -12.78
C TYR A 73 -16.75 -8.21 -12.33
N PRO A 74 -17.68 -7.89 -11.42
CA PRO A 74 -17.79 -6.55 -10.85
C PRO A 74 -16.54 -6.17 -10.05
N ASP A 75 -15.82 -7.13 -9.50
CA ASP A 75 -14.51 -6.98 -8.88
C ASP A 75 -13.37 -7.26 -9.85
N PHE A 76 -12.30 -6.46 -9.73
CA PHE A 76 -11.13 -6.58 -10.60
C PHE A 76 -9.89 -6.00 -9.94
N SER A 77 -8.73 -6.45 -10.40
CA SER A 77 -7.43 -5.92 -10.03
C SER A 77 -6.59 -5.71 -11.27
N LEU A 78 -5.65 -4.78 -11.18
CA LEU A 78 -4.69 -4.52 -12.22
C LEU A 78 -3.37 -4.04 -11.62
N ALA A 79 -2.29 -4.21 -12.36
CA ALA A 79 -0.99 -3.67 -12.04
C ALA A 79 -0.62 -2.64 -13.08
N PRO A 80 -1.04 -1.36 -12.96
CA PRO A 80 -0.97 -0.43 -14.08
C PRO A 80 0.44 0.10 -14.33
N ALA A 81 1.33 0.04 -13.32
CA ALA A 81 2.63 0.67 -13.39
C ALA A 81 3.67 -0.01 -12.50
N PHE A 82 4.94 0.26 -12.83
CA PHE A 82 6.08 -0.04 -11.98
C PHE A 82 7.02 1.17 -11.91
N SER A 83 7.89 1.22 -10.91
CA SER A 83 8.92 2.25 -10.78
C SER A 83 10.31 1.65 -10.59
N GLY A 84 11.34 2.36 -11.03
CA GLY A 84 12.73 1.88 -10.96
C GLY A 84 13.12 1.02 -12.16
N GLN A 85 14.16 0.18 -11.98
CA GLN A 85 14.70 -0.65 -13.06
C GLN A 85 13.86 -1.91 -13.31
N ILE A 86 13.73 -2.34 -14.57
CA ILE A 86 12.98 -3.56 -14.88
C ILE A 86 13.63 -4.78 -14.20
N GLY A 87 12.80 -5.65 -13.61
CA GLY A 87 13.22 -6.84 -12.88
C GLY A 87 13.70 -6.57 -11.44
N GLN A 88 13.92 -5.30 -11.08
CA GLN A 88 14.36 -4.88 -9.73
C GLN A 88 13.52 -3.74 -9.15
N GLY A 89 12.47 -3.35 -9.87
CA GLY A 89 11.63 -2.19 -9.57
C GLY A 89 10.51 -2.49 -8.59
N ASN A 90 9.81 -1.43 -8.20
CA ASN A 90 8.61 -1.51 -7.39
C ASN A 90 7.41 -1.71 -8.30
N LYS A 91 6.45 -2.53 -7.89
CA LYS A 91 5.22 -2.80 -8.64
C LYS A 91 4.03 -2.19 -7.91
N LEU A 92 3.20 -1.44 -8.63
CA LEU A 92 1.93 -0.93 -8.13
C LEU A 92 0.81 -1.90 -8.50
N ASP A 93 0.03 -2.31 -7.50
CA ASP A 93 -1.16 -3.13 -7.67
C ASP A 93 -2.39 -2.35 -7.17
N LEU A 94 -3.46 -2.39 -7.94
CA LEU A 94 -4.75 -1.78 -7.60
C LEU A 94 -5.82 -2.87 -7.56
N SER A 95 -6.79 -2.70 -6.65
CA SER A 95 -7.94 -3.59 -6.55
C SER A 95 -9.21 -2.78 -6.35
N PHE A 96 -10.30 -3.25 -6.94
CA PHE A 96 -11.62 -2.62 -6.91
C PHE A 96 -12.68 -3.68 -6.60
N ASN A 97 -13.65 -3.31 -5.76
CA ASN A 97 -14.67 -4.17 -5.18
C ASN A 97 -14.11 -5.40 -4.43
N MET A 98 -12.90 -5.28 -3.88
CA MET A 98 -12.23 -6.36 -3.12
C MET A 98 -11.76 -5.89 -1.74
N PRO A 99 -11.88 -6.73 -0.69
CA PRO A 99 -12.46 -8.08 -0.70
C PRO A 99 -14.00 -8.08 -0.70
N THR A 100 -14.62 -6.92 -0.54
CA THR A 100 -16.08 -6.75 -0.57
C THR A 100 -16.44 -5.65 -1.57
N PRO A 101 -17.64 -5.68 -2.17
CA PRO A 101 -18.13 -4.62 -3.04
C PRO A 101 -18.02 -3.24 -2.38
N GLY A 102 -17.68 -2.23 -3.18
CA GLY A 102 -17.47 -0.85 -2.72
C GLY A 102 -16.05 -0.56 -2.22
N ASN A 103 -15.20 -1.56 -2.00
CA ASN A 103 -13.83 -1.31 -1.56
C ASN A 103 -12.86 -1.02 -2.72
N ALA A 104 -11.85 -0.20 -2.45
CA ALA A 104 -10.66 -0.03 -3.27
C ALA A 104 -9.41 -0.34 -2.45
N GLY A 105 -8.37 -0.83 -3.13
CA GLY A 105 -7.08 -1.12 -2.51
C GLY A 105 -5.92 -0.64 -3.37
N ILE A 106 -4.85 -0.22 -2.70
CA ILE A 106 -3.55 0.09 -3.29
C ILE A 106 -2.49 -0.80 -2.63
N GLY A 107 -1.62 -1.37 -3.46
CA GLY A 107 -0.45 -2.13 -3.06
C GLY A 107 0.81 -1.56 -3.71
N LEU A 108 1.90 -1.47 -2.95
CA LEU A 108 3.24 -1.25 -3.50
C LEU A 108 4.14 -2.39 -3.06
N MET A 109 4.54 -3.20 -4.02
CA MET A 109 5.45 -4.32 -3.81
C MET A 109 6.87 -3.85 -4.19
N THR A 110 7.77 -3.76 -3.22
CA THR A 110 9.06 -3.10 -3.46
C THR A 110 10.04 -3.97 -4.23
N GLY A 111 10.94 -3.28 -4.93
CA GLY A 111 12.20 -3.84 -5.39
C GLY A 111 13.27 -3.83 -4.29
N GLU A 112 14.44 -4.36 -4.61
CA GLU A 112 15.56 -4.47 -3.65
C GLU A 112 16.02 -3.09 -3.15
N ALA A 113 16.23 -2.13 -4.04
CA ALA A 113 16.74 -0.81 -3.67
C ALA A 113 15.83 -0.07 -2.68
N LEU A 114 14.51 -0.06 -2.93
CA LEU A 114 13.57 0.57 -1.99
C LEU A 114 13.43 -0.25 -0.71
N GLY A 115 13.44 -1.58 -0.81
CA GLY A 115 13.35 -2.44 0.37
C GLY A 115 14.52 -2.25 1.33
N SER A 116 15.74 -2.18 0.81
CA SER A 116 16.93 -1.88 1.61
C SER A 116 16.90 -0.48 2.22
N ALA A 117 16.35 0.51 1.50
CA ALA A 117 16.17 1.86 2.05
C ALA A 117 15.14 1.87 3.20
N LEU A 118 14.06 1.08 3.09
CA LEU A 118 13.08 0.91 4.16
C LEU A 118 13.65 0.18 5.38
N ASP A 119 14.49 -0.84 5.20
CA ASP A 119 15.20 -1.49 6.30
C ASP A 119 16.13 -0.50 7.05
N ALA A 120 16.73 0.45 6.32
CA ALA A 120 17.71 1.39 6.87
C ALA A 120 17.10 2.69 7.42
N SER A 121 15.85 3.02 7.08
CA SER A 121 15.26 4.34 7.40
C SER A 121 13.82 4.24 7.87
N GLU A 122 13.64 4.40 9.18
CA GLU A 122 12.32 4.57 9.77
C GLU A 122 11.59 5.82 9.27
N GLU A 123 12.31 6.91 9.05
CA GLU A 123 11.76 8.16 8.52
C GLU A 123 11.17 7.98 7.12
N LEU A 124 11.83 7.20 6.25
CA LEU A 124 11.28 6.87 4.92
C LEU A 124 9.99 6.05 5.05
N ALA A 125 9.98 5.06 5.93
CA ALA A 125 8.81 4.24 6.18
C ALA A 125 7.64 5.05 6.76
N ASP A 126 7.91 5.95 7.70
CA ASP A 126 6.95 6.89 8.26
C ASP A 126 6.39 7.82 7.20
N THR A 127 7.25 8.41 6.38
CA THR A 127 6.83 9.34 5.33
C THR A 127 5.98 8.63 4.28
N LEU A 128 6.34 7.41 3.88
CA LEU A 128 5.57 6.60 2.94
C LEU A 128 4.19 6.22 3.53
N MET A 129 4.14 5.75 4.77
CA MET A 129 2.90 5.40 5.47
C MET A 129 2.00 6.62 5.65
N HIS A 130 2.54 7.74 6.13
CA HIS A 130 1.81 8.97 6.37
C HIS A 130 1.26 9.56 5.07
N THR A 131 2.07 9.60 4.01
CA THR A 131 1.64 10.06 2.68
C THR A 131 0.48 9.21 2.17
N THR A 132 0.60 7.88 2.27
CA THR A 132 -0.43 6.94 1.82
C THR A 132 -1.72 7.09 2.62
N ALA A 133 -1.65 7.09 3.95
CA ALA A 133 -2.81 7.25 4.82
C ALA A 133 -3.50 8.61 4.61
N SER A 134 -2.73 9.70 4.43
CA SER A 134 -3.29 11.04 4.24
C SER A 134 -4.07 11.17 2.93
N ILE A 135 -3.53 10.67 1.82
CA ILE A 135 -4.17 10.75 0.50
C ILE A 135 -5.40 9.84 0.44
N PHE A 136 -5.27 8.63 0.99
CA PHE A 136 -6.31 7.62 0.86
C PHE A 136 -7.37 7.66 1.96
N SER A 137 -7.13 8.35 3.08
CA SER A 137 -8.03 8.41 4.25
C SER A 137 -8.72 7.05 4.50
N PRO A 138 -7.94 5.97 4.63
CA PRO A 138 -8.44 4.60 4.69
C PRO A 138 -9.32 4.41 5.92
N ASN A 139 -10.47 3.76 5.78
CA ASN A 139 -11.38 3.49 6.90
C ASN A 139 -11.30 2.04 7.41
N ILE A 140 -10.27 1.29 6.97
CA ILE A 140 -10.01 -0.08 7.41
C ILE A 140 -8.59 -0.12 8.02
N ILE A 141 -7.81 -1.16 7.76
CA ILE A 141 -6.42 -1.32 8.21
C ILE A 141 -5.52 -1.18 6.98
N GLY A 142 -4.40 -0.49 7.16
CA GLY A 142 -3.30 -0.45 6.20
C GLY A 142 -1.99 -0.83 6.88
N GLY A 143 -0.97 -1.20 6.11
CA GLY A 143 0.32 -1.56 6.70
C GLY A 143 1.46 -1.60 5.72
N LEU A 144 2.66 -1.61 6.30
CA LEU A 144 3.93 -1.82 5.64
C LEU A 144 4.62 -3.00 6.32
N SER A 145 4.90 -4.05 5.55
CA SER A 145 5.47 -5.30 6.07
C SER A 145 6.52 -5.88 5.15
N ARG A 146 7.45 -6.65 5.71
CA ARG A 146 8.43 -7.39 4.91
C ARG A 146 7.83 -8.69 4.39
N SER A 147 8.32 -9.16 3.26
CA SER A 147 7.82 -10.39 2.64
C SER A 147 8.13 -11.65 3.47
N ASP A 148 9.22 -11.65 4.24
CA ASP A 148 9.57 -12.72 5.19
C ASP A 148 8.72 -12.69 6.47
N HIS A 149 7.98 -11.60 6.64
CA HIS A 149 7.21 -11.23 7.81
C HIS A 149 5.89 -10.55 7.35
N PRO A 150 5.01 -11.28 6.60
CA PRO A 150 3.85 -10.66 5.98
C PRO A 150 2.73 -10.44 6.99
N ILE A 151 2.06 -9.29 6.95
CA ILE A 151 0.85 -9.08 7.74
C ILE A 151 -0.23 -10.07 7.31
N LYS A 152 -0.80 -10.81 8.26
CA LYS A 152 -1.94 -11.69 8.00
C LYS A 152 -3.24 -11.00 8.40
N ASN A 153 -4.31 -11.29 7.66
CA ASN A 153 -5.69 -10.91 8.00
C ASN A 153 -6.03 -9.41 7.98
N LEU A 154 -5.31 -8.56 7.23
CA LEU A 154 -5.58 -7.11 7.03
C LEU A 154 -7.06 -6.71 6.79
N ASN A 155 -7.93 -7.64 6.38
CA ASN A 155 -9.30 -7.35 5.97
C ASN A 155 -10.36 -8.21 6.69
N ARG A 156 -10.07 -8.70 7.90
CA ARG A 156 -11.05 -9.48 8.67
C ARG A 156 -11.61 -8.64 9.81
N ASP A 157 -12.93 -8.44 9.80
CA ASP A 157 -13.70 -7.76 10.86
C ASP A 157 -13.86 -8.61 12.14
N LYS A 158 -13.23 -9.79 12.21
CA LYS A 158 -13.39 -10.73 13.33
C LYS A 158 -12.24 -10.61 14.32
N PRO A 159 -12.49 -10.82 15.63
CA PRO A 159 -11.47 -10.84 16.69
C PRO A 159 -10.59 -12.09 16.64
N TYR A 160 -10.33 -12.62 15.44
CA TYR A 160 -9.26 -13.59 15.27
C TYR A 160 -7.97 -12.91 15.72
N PRO A 161 -7.00 -13.63 16.31
CA PRO A 161 -5.67 -13.08 16.40
C PRO A 161 -5.31 -12.73 14.96
N PHE A 162 -5.26 -11.44 14.63
CA PHE A 162 -4.37 -11.05 13.56
C PHE A 162 -3.06 -11.64 14.05
N PHE A 163 -2.47 -12.49 13.23
CA PHE A 163 -1.05 -12.61 13.34
C PHE A 163 -0.56 -11.22 12.94
N TYR A 164 -0.47 -10.30 13.91
CA TYR A 164 0.41 -9.11 13.91
C TYR A 164 1.86 -9.56 13.92
N VAL A 165 2.10 -10.67 13.25
CA VAL A 165 3.31 -11.26 12.79
C VAL A 165 3.38 -10.70 11.38
N PRO A 166 4.31 -9.83 11.06
CA PRO A 166 4.76 -8.72 11.87
C PRO A 166 4.82 -7.45 11.00
N GLY A 167 3.76 -6.63 11.13
CA GLY A 167 3.76 -5.30 10.52
C GLY A 167 4.65 -4.39 11.34
N TRP A 168 5.71 -3.84 10.76
CA TRP A 168 6.51 -2.81 11.43
C TRP A 168 5.63 -1.59 11.73
N LYS A 169 4.85 -1.16 10.72
CA LYS A 169 3.96 0.00 10.79
C LYS A 169 2.57 -0.35 10.26
N MET A 170 1.54 0.01 11.02
CA MET A 170 0.14 -0.24 10.63
C MET A 170 -0.73 0.99 10.87
N PHE A 171 -1.61 1.29 9.92
CA PHE A 171 -2.66 2.26 10.10
C PHE A 171 -3.91 1.59 10.67
N PHE A 172 -4.55 2.24 11.64
CA PHE A 172 -5.92 1.93 12.06
C PHE A 172 -6.76 3.20 12.06
N ALA A 173 -7.96 3.09 11.49
CA ALA A 173 -8.98 4.13 11.63
C ALA A 173 -9.39 4.28 13.11
N SER A 174 -9.73 5.50 13.51
CA SER A 174 -10.07 5.84 14.90
C SER A 174 -11.28 5.07 15.45
N ASP A 175 -12.19 4.64 14.58
CA ASP A 175 -13.37 3.82 14.87
C ASP A 175 -13.11 2.31 14.75
N SER A 176 -11.88 1.90 14.44
CA SER A 176 -11.52 0.49 14.36
C SER A 176 -11.67 -0.16 15.74
N PRO A 177 -12.27 -1.38 15.83
CA PRO A 177 -12.33 -2.13 17.08
C PRO A 177 -10.94 -2.49 17.64
N HIS A 178 -9.89 -2.30 16.85
CA HIS A 178 -8.51 -2.60 17.20
C HIS A 178 -7.71 -1.38 17.65
N TYR A 179 -8.26 -0.16 17.50
CA TYR A 179 -7.54 1.08 17.74
C TYR A 179 -7.00 1.16 19.17
N GLN A 180 -7.85 0.90 20.18
CA GLN A 180 -7.44 0.95 21.59
C GLN A 180 -6.36 -0.09 21.92
N ARG A 181 -6.47 -1.30 21.35
CA ARG A 181 -5.47 -2.36 21.58
C ARG A 181 -4.15 -2.00 20.90
N ALA A 182 -4.19 -1.47 19.68
CA ALA A 182 -3.01 -0.97 18.99
C ALA A 182 -2.31 0.14 19.78
N THR A 183 -3.05 1.09 20.37
CA THR A 183 -2.51 2.15 21.25
C THR A 183 -1.75 1.59 22.45
N GLN A 184 -2.23 0.50 23.06
CA GLN A 184 -1.57 -0.11 24.22
C GLN A 184 -0.28 -0.84 23.87
N LEU A 185 -0.18 -1.35 22.65
CA LEU A 185 0.91 -2.24 22.22
C LEU A 185 1.99 -1.53 21.40
N ALA A 186 1.66 -0.40 20.78
CA ALA A 186 2.58 0.34 19.93
C ALA A 186 3.69 1.02 20.74
N THR A 187 4.90 1.01 20.17
CA THR A 187 6.05 1.75 20.69
C THR A 187 6.05 3.21 20.26
N ASN A 188 5.41 3.53 19.13
CA ASN A 188 5.21 4.88 18.64
C ASN A 188 3.86 5.02 17.93
N ILE A 189 3.26 6.21 18.01
CA ILE A 189 1.95 6.52 17.44
C ILE A 189 2.03 7.87 16.72
N ALA A 190 1.74 7.86 15.42
CA ALA A 190 1.67 9.06 14.59
C ALA A 190 0.21 9.28 14.13
N PRO A 191 -0.50 10.28 14.69
CA PRO A 191 -1.86 10.60 14.27
C PRO A 191 -1.94 11.05 12.81
N VAL A 192 -3.03 10.70 12.14
CA VAL A 192 -3.43 11.23 10.82
C VAL A 192 -4.92 11.61 10.88
N SER A 193 -5.46 12.19 9.81
CA SER A 193 -6.82 12.79 9.82
C SER A 193 -7.93 11.90 10.39
N ASN A 194 -7.96 10.62 10.02
CA ASN A 194 -9.05 9.71 10.37
C ASN A 194 -8.62 8.51 11.23
N GLY A 195 -7.41 8.53 11.79
CA GLY A 195 -6.84 7.41 12.55
C GLY A 195 -5.42 7.68 13.00
N ALA A 196 -4.63 6.63 13.16
CA ALA A 196 -3.22 6.75 13.47
C ALA A 196 -2.39 5.63 12.85
N ILE A 197 -1.12 5.92 12.62
CA ILE A 197 -0.10 4.95 12.25
C ILE A 197 0.62 4.51 13.52
N PHE A 198 0.60 3.22 13.78
CA PHE A 198 1.19 2.56 14.94
C PHE A 198 2.45 1.84 14.51
N THR A 199 3.54 2.13 15.21
CA THR A 199 4.78 1.36 15.08
C THR A 199 4.85 0.38 16.24
N PHE A 200 5.08 -0.89 15.93
CA PHE A 200 5.11 -1.94 16.96
C PHE A 200 6.50 -2.45 17.28
N GLY A 201 7.51 -2.21 16.44
CA GLY A 201 8.85 -2.77 16.60
C GLY A 201 9.85 -2.17 15.62
N THR A 202 10.82 -2.96 15.19
CA THR A 202 11.77 -2.65 14.12
C THR A 202 11.52 -3.59 12.93
N PRO A 203 12.12 -3.33 11.74
CA PRO A 203 12.03 -4.25 10.60
C PRO A 203 12.39 -5.72 10.92
N ASP A 204 13.40 -5.92 11.78
CA ASP A 204 13.95 -7.24 12.11
C ASP A 204 13.52 -7.77 13.48
N THR A 205 12.88 -6.96 14.32
CA THR A 205 12.57 -7.33 15.71
C THR A 205 11.18 -6.91 16.10
N TYR A 206 10.36 -7.91 16.40
CA TYR A 206 8.96 -7.72 16.82
C TYR A 206 8.84 -8.02 18.30
N PRO A 207 8.34 -7.07 19.12
CA PRO A 207 8.28 -7.30 20.54
C PRO A 207 7.28 -8.39 20.86
N THR A 208 7.63 -9.22 21.85
CA THR A 208 6.75 -10.28 22.38
C THR A 208 5.43 -9.75 22.91
N ILE A 209 5.31 -8.44 23.14
CA ILE A 209 4.07 -7.76 23.51
C ILE A 209 2.95 -7.98 22.48
N LEU A 210 3.29 -8.18 21.20
CA LEU A 210 2.31 -8.50 20.15
C LEU A 210 1.67 -9.88 20.33
N ASN A 211 2.28 -10.80 21.09
CA ASN A 211 1.63 -12.07 21.46
C ASN A 211 0.45 -11.87 22.41
N GLN A 212 0.32 -10.68 23.01
CA GLN A 212 -0.78 -10.37 23.90
C GLN A 212 -2.01 -9.86 23.15
N TRP A 213 -1.92 -9.63 21.84
CA TRP A 213 -3.01 -9.03 21.08
C TRP A 213 -4.31 -9.83 21.22
#